data_AF-A0A942RVT7-F1
#
_entry.id   AF-A0A942RVT7-F1
#
_cell.length_a   1.000
_cell.length_b   1.000
_cell.length_c   1.000
_cell.angle_alpha   90.00
_cell.angle_beta   90.00
_cell.angle_gamma   90.00
#
_symmetry.space_group_name_H-M   'P 1'
#
loop_
_entity.id
_entity.type
_entity.pdbx_description
1 polymer ?
#
loop_
_entity_poly.entity_id
_entity_poly.type
_entity_poly.pdbx_seq_one_letter_code
_entity_poly.pdbx_strand_id
1 'polypeptide(L)' 'MLPDWYKYFNYGSIALIAVLLLLMLTETVSKESFFGILVFAIAVLLLRIILRFYFVVKSKKGKEE' A
#
# COMPACT_ATOMS: atom_id res chain seq x y z
N MET A 1 -16.89 -9.78 -7.17
CA MET A 1 -16.31 -8.52 -7.69
C MET A 1 -15.50 -7.85 -6.59
N LEU A 2 -14.33 -7.28 -6.89
CA LEU A 2 -13.55 -6.51 -5.90
C LEU A 2 -14.26 -5.17 -5.62
N PRO A 3 -14.38 -4.72 -4.35
CA PRO A 3 -14.96 -3.42 -4.04
C PRO A 3 -14.18 -2.30 -4.74
N ASP A 4 -14.87 -1.27 -5.25
CA ASP A 4 -14.20 -0.19 -5.97
C ASP A 4 -13.26 0.61 -5.07
N TRP A 5 -13.59 0.77 -3.78
CA TRP A 5 -12.69 1.37 -2.79
C TRP A 5 -11.34 0.63 -2.69
N TYR A 6 -11.32 -0.69 -2.87
CA TYR A 6 -10.09 -1.48 -2.83
C TYR A 6 -9.21 -1.20 -4.05
N LYS A 7 -9.81 -0.97 -5.23
CA LYS A 7 -9.04 -0.55 -6.42
C LYS A 7 -8.37 0.79 -6.16
N TYR A 8 -9.13 1.79 -5.69
CA TYR A 8 -8.59 3.12 -5.37
C TYR A 8 -7.51 3.04 -4.29
N PHE A 9 -7.73 2.28 -3.21
CA PHE A 9 -6.72 2.06 -2.19
C PHE A 9 -5.46 1.41 -2.78
N ASN A 10 -5.59 0.36 -3.59
CA ASN A 10 -4.44 -0.36 -4.14
C ASN A 10 -3.59 0.50 -5.09
N TYR A 11 -4.21 1.24 -6.01
CA TYR A 11 -3.47 2.12 -6.93
C TYR A 11 -2.97 3.38 -6.22
N GLY A 12 -3.79 3.99 -5.36
CA GLY A 12 -3.44 5.19 -4.61
C GLY A 12 -2.29 4.96 -3.63
N SER A 13 -2.29 3.83 -2.91
CA SER A 13 -1.19 3.49 -1.99
C SER A 13 0.13 3.21 -2.72
N ILE A 14 0.11 2.67 -3.95
CA ILE A 14 1.33 2.56 -4.77
C ILE A 14 1.87 3.95 -5.10
N ALA A 15 1.01 4.83 -5.62
CA ALA A 15 1.41 6.18 -6.01
C ALA A 15 1.96 6.98 -4.82
N LEU A 16 1.28 6.89 -3.67
CA LEU A 16 1.73 7.52 -2.42
C LEU A 16 3.13 7.04 -2.01
N ILE A 17 3.36 5.72 -2.00
CA ILE A 17 4.68 5.19 -1.65
C ILE A 17 5.74 5.63 -2.64
N ALA A 18 5.45 5.66 -3.94
CA ALA A 18 6.40 6.15 -4.94
C ALA A 18 6.81 7.61 -4.67
N VAL A 19 5.84 8.48 -4.34
CA VAL A 19 6.11 9.87 -3.97
C VAL A 19 6.95 9.96 -2.69
N LEU A 20 6.61 9.19 -1.66
CA LEU A 20 7.37 9.17 -0.41
C LEU A 20 8.82 8.70 -0.61
N LEU A 21 9.02 7.66 -1.42
CA LEU A 21 10.35 7.17 -1.77
C LEU A 21 11.14 8.19 -2.58
N LEU A 22 10.50 8.91 -3.51
CA LEU A 22 11.15 10.00 -4.24
C LEU A 22 11.58 11.13 -3.29
N LEU A 23 10.70 11.54 -2.37
CA LEU A 23 11.03 12.57 -1.37
C LEU A 23 12.22 12.18 -0.49
N MET A 24 12.32 10.89 -0.14
CA MET A 24 13.44 10.33 0.59
C MET A 24 14.73 10.28 -0.26
N LEU A 25 14.61 9.93 -1.55
CA LEU A 25 15.73 9.86 -2.49
C LEU A 25 16.31 11.25 -2.79
N THR A 26 15.46 12.27 -2.91
CA THR A 26 15.88 13.65 -3.17
C THR A 26 16.35 14.38 -1.91
N GLU A 27 16.48 13.69 -0.77
CA GLU A 27 16.89 14.24 0.53
C GLU A 27 16.09 15.48 0.98
N THR A 28 14.89 15.66 0.43
CA THR A 28 14.00 16.80 0.73
C THR A 28 13.40 16.75 2.14
N VAL A 29 13.49 15.59 2.80
CA VAL A 29 12.97 15.36 4.14
C VAL A 29 14.10 15.20 5.14
N SER A 30 13.92 15.80 6.32
CA SER A 30 14.90 15.71 7.41
C SER A 30 15.09 14.26 7.86
N LYS A 31 16.28 13.94 8.37
CA LYS A 31 16.60 12.60 8.89
C LYS A 31 15.64 12.13 10.00
N GLU A 32 15.11 13.07 10.78
CA GLU A 32 14.11 12.80 11.81
C GLU A 32 12.77 12.34 11.19
N SER A 33 12.34 12.98 10.10
CA SER A 33 11.12 12.62 9.38
C SER A 33 11.29 11.38 8.50
N PHE A 34 12.51 11.11 8.02
CA PHE A 34 12.85 9.96 7.19
C PHE A 34 12.40 8.65 7.85
N PHE A 35 12.73 8.45 9.13
CA PHE A 35 12.40 7.21 9.83
C PHE A 35 10.88 7.05 9.98
N GLY A 36 10.16 8.14 10.27
CA GLY A 36 8.69 8.13 10.34
C GLY A 36 8.04 7.79 9.00
N ILE A 37 8.53 8.40 7.90
CA ILE A 37 8.04 8.13 6.54
C ILE A 37 8.33 6.67 6.14
N LEU A 38 9.51 6.17 6.45
CA LEU A 38 9.90 4.79 6.17
C LEU A 38 8.98 3.80 6.89
N VAL A 39 8.75 4.00 8.19
CA VAL A 39 7.85 3.15 8.98
C VAL A 39 6.42 3.20 8.44
N PHE A 40 5.92 4.40 8.08
CA PHE A 40 4.61 4.56 7.49
C PHE A 40 4.49 3.84 6.13
N ALA A 41 5.48 3.99 5.25
CA ALA A 41 5.50 3.32 3.95
C ALA A 41 5.48 1.79 4.10
N ILE A 42 6.28 1.24 5.03
CA ILE A 42 6.29 -0.19 5.34
C ILE A 42 4.92 -0.64 5.86
N ALA A 43 4.30 0.10 6.77
CA ALA A 43 2.98 -0.24 7.30
C ALA A 43 1.91 -0.29 6.19
N VAL A 44 1.93 0.68 5.25
CA VAL A 44 1.04 0.69 4.09
C VAL A 44 1.28 -0.51 3.17
N LEU A 45 2.55 -0.90 2.93
CA LEU A 45 2.87 -2.10 2.14
C LEU A 45 2.33 -3.37 2.80
N LEU A 46 2.52 -3.52 4.11
CA LEU A 46 1.99 -4.67 4.85
C LEU A 46 0.47 -4.73 4.79
N LEU A 47 -0.21 -3.59 4.97
CA LEU A 47 -1.66 -3.50 4.83
C LEU A 47 -2.12 -3.92 3.44
N ARG A 48 -1.43 -3.48 2.38
CA ARG A 48 -1.72 -3.93 1.00
C ARG A 48 -1.58 -5.43 0.85
N ILE A 49 -0.54 -6.03 1.43
CA ILE A 49 -0.33 -7.49 1.37
C ILE A 49 -1.49 -8.22 2.06
N ILE A 50 -1.86 -7.80 3.27
CA ILE A 50 -2.96 -8.41 4.03
C ILE A 50 -4.28 -8.30 3.26
N LEU A 51 -4.62 -7.11 2.75
CA LEU A 51 -5.83 -6.91 1.97
C LEU A 51 -5.81 -7.73 0.67
N ARG A 52 -4.67 -7.80 -0.01
CA ARG A 52 -4.52 -8.64 -1.20
C ARG A 52 -4.77 -10.11 -0.88
N PHE A 53 -4.20 -10.63 0.21
CA PHE A 53 -4.46 -12.00 0.64
C PHE A 53 -5.95 -12.21 0.95
N TYR A 54 -6.56 -11.33 1.75
CA TYR A 54 -7.98 -11.42 2.10
C TYR A 54 -8.87 -11.46 0.85
N PHE A 55 -8.68 -10.52 -0.09
CA PHE A 55 -9.52 -10.41 -1.28
C PHE A 55 -9.22 -11.47 -2.35
N VAL A 56 -7.96 -11.84 -2.58
CA VAL A 56 -7.60 -12.89 -3.56
C VAL A 56 -8.06 -14.26 -3.09
N VAL A 57 -7.86 -14.59 -1.80
CA VAL A 57 -8.30 -15.87 -1.23
C VAL A 57 -9.82 -15.96 -1.20
N LYS A 58 -10.52 -14.89 -0.79
CA LYS A 58 -11.99 -14.86 -0.76
C LYS A 58 -12.60 -14.90 -2.16
N SER A 59 -11.96 -14.25 -3.15
CA SER A 59 -12.45 -14.26 -4.54
C SER A 59 -12.25 -15.60 -5.25
N LYS A 60 -11.32 -16.46 -4.81
CA LYS A 60 -11.22 -17.84 -5.32
C LYS A 60 -12.34 -18.72 -4.77
N LYS A 61 -12.66 -18.60 -3.48
CA LYS A 61 -13.69 -19.41 -2.82
C LYS A 61 -15.11 -19.18 -3.34
N GLY A 62 -15.44 -17.95 -3.75
CA GLY A 62 -16.75 -17.62 -4.33
C GLY A 62 -16.90 -17.86 -5.84
N LYS A 63 -15.94 -18.55 -6.48
CA LYS A 63 -16.03 -19.00 -7.88
C LYS A 63 -16.24 -20.51 -8.02
N GLU A 64 -16.20 -21.25 -6.90
CA GLU A 64 -16.39 -22.69 -6.83
C GLU A 64 -17.79 -23.08 -6.31
N GLU A 65 -18.67 -22.08 -6.07
CA GLU A 65 -20.10 -22.27 -5.79
C GLU A 65 -20.94 -21.88 -7.02
#